data_AF-A0A2H9ZTI8-F1
#
_entry.id   AF-A0A2H9ZTI8-F1
#
_cell.length_a   1.000
_cell.length_b   1.000
_cell.length_c   1.000
_cell.angle_alpha   90.00
_cell.angle_beta   90.00
_cell.angle_gamma   90.00
#
_symmetry.space_group_name_H-M   'P 1'
#
loop_
_entity.id
_entity.type
_entity.pdbx_description
1 polymer ?
#
loop_
_entity_poly.entity_id
_entity_poly.type
_entity_poly.pdbx_seq_one_letter_code
_entity_poly.pdbx_strand_id
1 'polypeptide(L)' 'MKLKNNAGRDMTSGKLSSNWEGPFVIHKVLSSNTYKLSRHDGTPLPRTWSGNDIRKFYS' A
#
# COMPACT_ATOMS: atom_id res chain seq x y z
N MET A 1 2.96 -7.05 -1.61
CA MET A 1 3.12 -6.04 -0.53
C MET A 1 1.75 -5.45 -0.21
N LYS A 2 1.52 -5.01 1.03
CA LYS A 2 0.25 -4.43 1.51
C LYS A 2 0.44 -2.95 1.90
N LEU A 3 -0.54 -2.09 1.62
CA LEU A 3 -0.48 -0.63 1.87
C LEU A 3 -1.48 -0.08 2.91
N LYS A 4 -1.07 0.90 3.73
CA LYS A 4 -1.95 1.59 4.70
C LYS A 4 -2.66 2.79 4.06
N ASN A 5 -3.99 2.87 4.17
CA ASN A 5 -4.75 4.04 3.70
C ASN A 5 -4.92 5.10 4.81
N ASN A 6 -4.57 6.36 4.52
CA ASN A 6 -4.88 7.52 5.36
C ASN A 6 -5.92 8.39 4.62
N ALA A 7 -7.19 8.01 4.73
CA ALA A 7 -8.31 8.82 4.29
C ALA A 7 -9.32 8.82 5.44
N GLY A 8 -9.46 9.98 6.08
CA GLY A 8 -10.39 10.15 7.18
C GLY A 8 -11.85 9.99 6.73
N ARG A 9 -12.64 9.49 7.68
CA ARG A 9 -14.11 9.30 7.69
C ARG A 9 -14.59 7.95 7.14
N ASP A 10 -14.69 6.97 8.02
CA ASP A 10 -16.00 6.47 8.44
C ASP A 10 -15.90 5.84 9.84
N MET A 11 -16.75 6.33 10.75
CA MET A 11 -16.90 5.81 12.11
C MET A 11 -18.04 4.79 12.10
N THR A 12 -17.86 3.58 11.57
CA THR A 12 -18.74 2.46 11.93
C THR A 12 -18.03 1.12 11.74
N SER A 13 -18.29 0.20 12.68
CA SER A 13 -17.81 -1.18 12.75
C SER A 13 -16.38 -1.38 13.25
N GLY A 14 -16.32 -1.68 14.54
CA GLY A 14 -15.09 -1.91 15.26
C GLY A 14 -14.31 -3.15 14.81
N LYS A 15 -13.03 -3.11 15.20
CA LYS A 15 -12.15 -4.26 15.44
C LYS A 15 -11.51 -4.85 14.17
N LEU A 16 -10.32 -4.33 13.87
CA LEU A 16 -9.30 -4.94 13.01
C LEU A 16 -9.64 -5.04 11.50
N SER A 17 -10.35 -4.08 10.92
CA SER A 17 -10.29 -3.92 9.46
C SER A 17 -8.91 -3.44 9.07
N SER A 18 -8.08 -4.41 8.74
CA SER A 18 -6.79 -4.24 8.12
C SER A 18 -7.06 -3.58 6.74
N ASN A 19 -7.05 -2.24 6.68
CA ASN A 19 -7.33 -1.38 5.50
C ASN A 19 -6.31 -1.58 4.34
N TRP A 20 -5.73 -2.77 4.23
CA TRP A 20 -4.76 -3.14 3.22
C TRP A 20 -5.47 -3.40 1.91
N GLU A 21 -5.33 -2.49 0.97
CA GLU A 21 -5.81 -2.72 -0.38
C GLU A 21 -4.93 -3.78 -1.05
N GLY A 22 -5.36 -5.04 -1.10
CA GLY A 22 -4.80 -6.10 -1.95
C GLY A 22 -3.27 -6.35 -1.96
N PRO A 23 -2.80 -7.26 -2.83
CA PRO A 23 -1.39 -7.47 -3.10
C PRO A 23 -0.89 -6.52 -4.20
N PHE A 24 0.03 -5.64 -3.85
CA PHE A 24 0.75 -4.79 -4.80
C PHE A 24 2.18 -5.26 -5.05
N VAL A 25 2.72 -4.87 -6.20
CA VAL A 25 4.09 -5.16 -6.63
C VAL A 25 4.92 -3.86 -6.66
N ILE A 26 6.20 -3.91 -6.31
CA ILE A 26 7.09 -2.75 -6.50
C ILE A 26 7.34 -2.60 -7.99
N HIS A 27 6.95 -1.43 -8.51
CA HIS A 27 7.25 -1.04 -9.88
C HIS A 27 8.61 -0.36 -9.97
N LYS A 28 8.89 0.57 -9.04
CA LYS A 28 10.14 1.32 -9.04
C LYS A 28 10.53 1.74 -7.63
N VAL A 29 11.81 1.61 -7.31
CA VAL A 29 12.39 2.20 -6.09
C VAL A 29 12.84 3.61 -6.44
N LEU A 30 12.29 4.61 -5.78
CA LEU A 30 12.66 6.01 -5.97
C LEU A 30 13.78 6.43 -5.01
N SER A 31 13.73 5.91 -3.78
CA SER A 31 14.74 6.14 -2.74
C SER A 31 14.68 5.02 -1.69
N SER A 32 15.65 4.95 -0.79
CA SER A 32 15.80 3.88 0.22
C SER A 32 14.53 3.62 1.05
N ASN A 33 13.66 4.62 1.19
CA ASN A 33 12.39 4.52 1.90
C ASN A 33 11.18 4.93 1.05
N THR A 34 11.30 4.92 -0.28
CA THR A 34 10.29 5.47 -1.19
C THR A 34 10.12 4.59 -2.43
N TYR A 35 8.91 4.10 -2.62
CA TYR A 35 8.56 3.07 -3.58
C TYR A 35 7.36 3.51 -4.41
N LYS A 36 7.45 3.33 -5.73
CA LYS A 36 6.29 3.32 -6.62
C LYS A 36 5.80 1.89 -6.72
N LEU A 37 4.51 1.73 -6.48
CA LEU A 37 3.84 0.44 -6.58
C LEU A 37 3.04 0.37 -7.86
N SER A 38 2.83 -0.84 -8.35
CA SER A 38 1.85 -1.16 -9.38
C SER A 38 0.87 -2.20 -8.85
N ARG A 39 -0.34 -2.13 -9.40
CA ARG A 39 -1.30 -3.22 -9.31
C ARG A 39 -0.76 -4.44 -10.05
N HIS A 40 -1.37 -5.59 -9.78
CA HIS A 40 -1.01 -6.85 -10.44
C HIS A 40 -1.28 -6.83 -11.96
N ASP A 41 -2.09 -5.88 -12.43
CA ASP A 41 -2.35 -5.61 -13.84
C ASP A 41 -1.23 -4.79 -14.53
N GLY A 42 -0.18 -4.40 -13.81
CA GLY A 42 0.91 -3.58 -14.31
C GLY A 42 0.65 -2.07 -14.29
N THR A 43 -0.53 -1.63 -13.81
CA THR A 43 -0.89 -0.22 -13.70
C THR A 43 -0.14 0.43 -12.55
N PRO A 44 0.69 1.46 -12.80
CA PRO A 44 1.38 2.18 -11.74
C PRO A 44 0.40 3.02 -10.93
N LEU A 45 0.55 2.97 -9.60
CA LEU A 45 -0.19 3.83 -8.70
C LEU A 45 0.35 5.26 -8.81
N PRO A 46 -0.54 6.27 -8.87
CA PRO A 46 -0.12 7.67 -8.95
C PRO A 46 0.52 8.16 -7.64
N ARG A 47 0.22 7.50 -6.52
CA ARG A 47 0.80 7.78 -5.21
C ARG A 47 2.16 7.09 -5.06
N THR A 48 3.11 7.83 -4.53
CA THR A 48 4.38 7.32 -4.04
C THR A 48 4.21 6.83 -2.60
N TRP A 49 4.72 5.64 -2.30
CA TRP A 49 4.53 4.97 -1.02
C TRP A 49 5.84 4.88 -0.24
N SER A 50 5.82 5.24 1.03
CA SER A 50 7.02 5.11 1.85
C SER A 50 7.17 3.69 2.38
N GLY A 51 8.38 3.32 2.82
CA GLY A 51 8.65 2.04 3.49
C GLY A 51 7.76 1.79 4.71
N ASN A 52 7.21 2.87 5.31
CA ASN A 52 6.33 2.80 6.47
C ASN A 52 4.86 2.52 6.09
N ASP A 53 4.50 2.83 4.85
CA ASP A 53 3.15 2.59 4.31
C ASP A 53 3.02 1.20 3.70
N ILE A 54 4.14 0.59 3.28
CA ILE A 54 4.18 -0.77 2.72
C ILE A 54 4.55 -1.82 3.77
N ARG A 55 3.99 -3.02 3.62
CA ARG A 55 4.44 -4.22 4.33
C ARG A 55 4.77 -5.33 3.33
N LYS A 56 5.94 -5.95 3.48
CA LYS A 56 6.32 -7.14 2.70
C LYS A 56 5.34 -8.27 3.01
N PHE A 57 4.92 -8.94 1.95
CA PHE A 57 4.14 -10.17 2.06
C PHE A 57 5.13 -11.32 2.00
N TYR A 58 5.17 -12.14 3.05
CA TYR A 58 5.95 -13.38 3.09
C TYR A 58 4.92 -14.49 2.92
N SER A 59 5.03 -15.25 1.84
CA SER A 59 4.19 -16.41 1.56
C SER A 59 4.99 -17.68 1.69
#